data_AF-A0A840UWW5-F1
#
_entry.id   AF-A0A840UWW5-F1
#
_cell.length_a   1.000
_cell.length_b   1.000
_cell.length_c   1.000
_cell.angle_alpha   90.00
_cell.angle_beta   90.00
_cell.angle_gamma   90.00
#
_symmetry.space_group_name_H-M   'P 1'
#
loop_
_entity.id
_entity.type
_entity.pdbx_description
1 polymer ?
#
loop_
_entity_poly.entity_id
_entity_poly.type
_entity_poly.pdbx_seq_one_letter_code
_entity_poly.pdbx_strand_id
1 'polypeptide(L)'
;MKEKKNLRIVVISIIMCLISMVGASIVQTSGGNITVKDLRWETPSGHLMSALLFIPPNATKNDPAPGIVTSHGWYNNREMQDMNYVEYARRGYVVMSIDMYGHGNSDAVDPTEWQNRGTGMYDAVELMAGLPYVDKKYIGISGHSNGARAANWSILEDNRKDKPLISAVLLVANDAMYTNDPGEPLYWTARTDEQKYTNNYGTRDVGIVAAQYDEFFFRSNLKDGSYTVPRDYINTQYAQSFLNFGVDPKGGNEHRTSYNIYKQEVNGKIASRVIYNPAQIHPWNTVSSSVATSSIEFFQDAFGAPNPIAPNNQVWQIKEIFNFIGLIGFVMFIGSFTKALLYTAPFSSLKASREAVAAPAPVGMGKVWFWGGLFVSAVVSGFSYMNLFTWSNSFRPAFFSQEPVFFIGVWCVVSGVTAIIIMFLSYKFFAKEQGMNLRESGIIISFRALCKTVGLALIVSVATFSLVFIADYLFKTDFRMWVIAVKSFTPDKIVISLKYLPFFLLFYVANSVAVNCFNYVTVGKKEWMNIALLAMFNGISSMVILAVQYTSFFTTGEVFFTSISNIVEIWLFPIAIILPGAAIISRKIYRVTLNPYLPGIINAFIITLISCTNTLTQL
;
A
#
# COMPACT_ATOMS: atom_id res chain seq x y z
N MET A 1 -19.20 22.65 -28.41
CA MET A 1 -18.81 21.25 -28.74
C MET A 1 -17.82 20.65 -27.73
N LYS A 2 -16.68 21.31 -27.43
CA LYS A 2 -15.68 20.83 -26.46
C LYS A 2 -16.19 20.74 -25.01
N GLU A 3 -17.03 21.67 -24.59
CA GLU A 3 -17.72 21.64 -23.28
C GLU A 3 -18.58 20.38 -23.11
N LYS A 4 -19.51 20.15 -24.05
CA LYS A 4 -20.36 18.95 -24.09
C LYS A 4 -19.52 17.66 -24.08
N LYS A 5 -18.35 17.64 -24.73
CA LYS A 5 -17.41 16.50 -24.68
C LYS A 5 -16.81 16.31 -23.28
N ASN A 6 -16.37 17.37 -22.60
CA ASN A 6 -15.80 17.26 -21.25
C ASN A 6 -16.85 16.80 -20.25
N LEU A 7 -18.08 17.33 -20.32
CA LEU A 7 -19.19 16.90 -19.46
C LEU A 7 -19.52 15.42 -19.66
N ARG A 8 -19.51 14.92 -20.91
CA ARG A 8 -19.67 13.47 -21.19
C ARG A 8 -18.60 12.64 -20.51
N ILE A 9 -17.33 13.07 -20.52
CA ILE A 9 -16.25 12.33 -19.85
C ILE A 9 -16.42 12.38 -18.32
N VAL A 10 -16.87 13.50 -17.75
CA VAL A 10 -17.21 13.59 -16.32
C VAL A 10 -18.29 12.57 -15.95
N VAL A 11 -19.35 12.47 -16.76
CA VAL A 11 -20.41 11.48 -16.56
C VAL A 11 -19.87 10.06 -16.65
N ILE A 12 -19.05 9.76 -17.68
CA ILE A 12 -18.42 8.44 -17.82
C ILE A 12 -17.54 8.11 -16.60
N SER A 13 -16.73 9.06 -16.11
CA SER A 13 -15.87 8.83 -14.94
C SER A 13 -16.68 8.56 -13.67
N ILE A 14 -17.79 9.29 -13.47
CA ILE A 14 -18.70 9.04 -12.33
C ILE A 14 -19.36 7.66 -12.47
N ILE A 15 -19.81 7.29 -13.68
CA ILE A 15 -20.40 5.97 -13.94
C ILE A 15 -19.39 4.85 -13.64
N MET A 16 -18.12 5.02 -14.03
CA MET A 16 -17.06 4.05 -13.69
C MET A 16 -16.86 3.92 -12.18
N CYS A 17 -16.82 5.05 -11.45
CA CYS A 17 -16.78 5.04 -9.99
C CYS A 17 -18.01 4.35 -9.40
N LEU A 18 -19.21 4.58 -9.93
CA LEU A 18 -20.44 3.92 -9.45
C LEU A 18 -20.46 2.42 -9.74
N ILE A 19 -20.05 1.99 -10.93
CA ILE A 19 -19.90 0.56 -11.30
C ILE A 19 -18.91 -0.11 -10.36
N SER A 20 -17.80 0.56 -10.05
CA SER A 20 -16.81 0.09 -9.09
C SER A 20 -17.42 -0.09 -7.70
N MET A 21 -18.05 0.95 -7.16
CA MET A 21 -18.69 0.92 -5.84
C MET A 21 -19.70 -0.23 -5.72
N VAL A 22 -20.63 -0.34 -6.67
CA VAL A 22 -21.69 -1.36 -6.67
C VAL A 22 -21.09 -2.75 -6.86
N GLY A 23 -20.20 -2.92 -7.84
CA GLY A 23 -19.59 -4.21 -8.16
C GLY A 23 -18.72 -4.76 -7.02
N ALA A 24 -17.85 -3.92 -6.46
CA ALA A 24 -17.01 -4.30 -5.32
C ALA A 24 -17.87 -4.65 -4.09
N SER A 25 -18.95 -3.89 -3.84
CA SER A 25 -19.88 -4.15 -2.75
C SER A 25 -20.63 -5.47 -2.92
N ILE A 26 -21.13 -5.76 -4.13
CA ILE A 26 -21.79 -7.03 -4.45
C ILE A 26 -20.85 -8.21 -4.19
N VAL A 27 -19.58 -8.11 -4.60
CA VAL A 27 -18.60 -9.19 -4.38
C VAL A 27 -18.30 -9.39 -2.90
N GLN A 28 -17.98 -8.33 -2.15
CA GLN A 28 -17.60 -8.46 -0.73
C GLN A 28 -18.76 -8.88 0.18
N THR A 29 -19.99 -8.58 -0.23
CA THR A 29 -21.21 -8.97 0.51
C THR A 29 -21.76 -10.32 0.05
N SER A 30 -21.13 -10.99 -0.92
CA SER A 30 -21.66 -12.20 -1.55
C SER A 30 -23.11 -12.03 -2.05
N GLY A 31 -23.37 -10.93 -2.75
CA GLY A 31 -24.70 -10.57 -3.26
C GLY A 31 -25.65 -10.02 -2.20
N GLY A 32 -25.13 -9.39 -1.13
CA GLY A 32 -25.91 -8.83 -0.03
C GLY A 32 -26.16 -9.79 1.14
N ASN A 33 -25.66 -11.03 1.08
CA ASN A 33 -25.85 -12.04 2.14
C ASN A 33 -24.98 -11.79 3.38
N ILE A 34 -23.80 -11.20 3.20
CA ILE A 34 -22.86 -10.92 4.30
C ILE A 34 -23.09 -9.48 4.77
N THR A 35 -23.38 -9.32 6.06
CA THR A 35 -23.48 -7.99 6.68
C THR A 35 -22.09 -7.42 6.92
N VAL A 36 -21.84 -6.19 6.48
CA VAL A 36 -20.58 -5.47 6.72
C VAL A 36 -20.85 -4.32 7.70
N LYS A 37 -20.11 -4.29 8.81
CA LYS A 37 -20.15 -3.21 9.80
C LYS A 37 -18.82 -2.48 9.86
N ASP A 38 -18.89 -1.16 9.95
CA ASP A 38 -17.74 -0.30 10.21
C ASP A 38 -17.67 0.01 11.70
N LEU A 39 -16.65 -0.52 12.40
CA LEU A 39 -16.52 -0.43 13.85
C LEU A 39 -15.56 0.68 14.26
N ARG A 40 -15.95 1.48 15.26
CA ARG A 40 -15.09 2.39 16.01
C ARG A 40 -15.38 2.20 17.49
N TRP A 41 -14.37 1.86 18.28
CA TRP A 41 -14.54 1.68 19.72
C TRP A 41 -13.25 1.96 20.49
N GLU A 42 -13.43 2.40 21.73
CA GLU A 42 -12.36 2.50 22.72
C GLU A 42 -11.97 1.10 23.18
N THR A 43 -10.70 0.73 23.02
CA THR A 43 -10.20 -0.59 23.38
C THR A 43 -9.78 -0.68 24.85
N PRO A 44 -9.60 -1.90 25.40
CA PRO A 44 -8.95 -2.08 26.70
C PRO A 44 -7.55 -1.47 26.79
N SER A 45 -6.88 -1.22 25.66
CA SER A 45 -5.60 -0.51 25.59
C SER A 45 -5.72 1.01 25.76
N GLY A 46 -6.95 1.58 25.83
CA GLY A 46 -7.17 3.01 26.00
C GLY A 46 -7.00 3.83 24.72
N HIS A 47 -7.17 3.18 23.56
CA HIS A 47 -7.01 3.79 22.23
C HIS A 47 -8.23 3.48 21.37
N LEU A 48 -8.63 4.42 20.51
CA LEU A 48 -9.67 4.19 19.52
C LEU A 48 -9.15 3.25 18.43
N MET A 49 -9.87 2.15 18.18
CA MET A 49 -9.57 1.23 17.09
C MET A 49 -10.66 1.24 16.02
N SER A 50 -10.21 1.07 14.77
CA SER A 50 -11.02 0.96 13.56
C SER A 50 -10.98 -0.46 13.01
N ALA A 51 -12.14 -1.01 12.62
CA ALA A 51 -12.20 -2.32 11.96
C ALA A 51 -13.40 -2.45 11.01
N LEU A 52 -13.30 -3.34 10.03
CA LEU A 52 -14.43 -3.86 9.27
C LEU A 52 -14.82 -5.24 9.81
N LEU A 53 -16.10 -5.42 10.15
CA LEU A 53 -16.65 -6.69 10.62
C LEU A 53 -17.62 -7.26 9.59
N PHE A 54 -17.33 -8.47 9.13
CA PHE A 54 -18.11 -9.23 8.16
C PHE A 54 -18.83 -10.37 8.88
N ILE A 55 -20.16 -10.37 8.80
CA ILE A 55 -21.02 -11.31 9.52
C ILE A 55 -21.83 -12.10 8.47
N PRO A 56 -21.49 -13.37 8.24
CA PRO A 56 -22.26 -14.23 7.34
C PRO A 56 -23.58 -14.65 8.00
N PRO A 57 -24.60 -15.01 7.20
CA PRO A 57 -25.96 -15.22 7.70
C PRO A 57 -26.11 -16.44 8.63
N ASN A 58 -25.18 -17.41 8.56
CA ASN A 58 -25.15 -18.55 9.46
C ASN A 58 -24.75 -18.16 10.90
N ALA A 59 -24.00 -17.07 11.08
CA ALA A 59 -23.51 -16.65 12.40
C ALA A 59 -24.65 -16.04 13.21
N THR A 60 -25.27 -16.85 14.08
CA THR A 60 -26.38 -16.42 14.94
C THR A 60 -26.09 -16.73 16.40
N LYS A 61 -26.89 -16.17 17.32
CA LYS A 61 -26.75 -16.50 18.75
C LYS A 61 -26.99 -17.98 19.05
N ASN A 62 -27.87 -18.63 18.28
CA ASN A 62 -28.24 -20.03 18.48
C ASN A 62 -27.29 -21.00 17.75
N ASP A 63 -26.63 -20.51 16.70
CA ASP A 63 -25.63 -21.23 15.92
C ASP A 63 -24.40 -20.32 15.72
N PRO A 64 -23.54 -20.18 16.74
CA PRO A 64 -22.36 -19.33 16.67
C PRO A 64 -21.33 -19.88 15.67
N ALA A 65 -20.74 -19.01 14.86
CA ALA A 65 -19.75 -19.39 13.84
C ALA A 65 -18.30 -19.15 14.32
N PRO A 66 -17.29 -19.83 13.74
CA PRO A 66 -15.89 -19.49 14.00
C PRO A 66 -15.57 -18.04 13.59
N GLY A 67 -14.68 -17.40 14.34
CA GLY A 67 -14.26 -16.02 14.15
C GLY A 67 -12.80 -15.92 13.69
N ILE A 68 -12.48 -15.01 12.77
CA ILE A 68 -11.11 -14.74 12.32
C ILE A 68 -10.83 -13.24 12.41
N VAL A 69 -9.80 -12.86 13.20
CA VAL A 69 -9.27 -11.49 13.20
C VAL A 69 -8.08 -11.44 12.25
N THR A 70 -8.07 -10.48 11.33
CA THR A 70 -6.99 -10.32 10.35
C THR A 70 -6.44 -8.90 10.34
N SER A 71 -5.14 -8.75 10.08
CA SER A 71 -4.47 -7.45 10.06
C SER A 71 -3.51 -7.28 8.89
N HIS A 72 -3.41 -6.05 8.41
CA HIS A 72 -2.50 -5.63 7.35
C HIS A 72 -1.04 -5.52 7.83
N GLY A 73 -0.09 -5.39 6.90
CA GLY A 73 1.31 -5.07 7.21
C GLY A 73 1.53 -3.59 7.55
N TRP A 74 2.75 -3.22 7.94
CA TRP A 74 3.10 -1.80 8.14
C TRP A 74 2.75 -0.97 6.89
N TYR A 75 2.37 0.29 7.12
CA TYR A 75 2.07 1.26 6.07
C TYR A 75 0.86 0.91 5.20
N ASN A 76 -0.09 0.14 5.73
CA ASN A 76 -1.34 -0.23 5.06
C ASN A 76 -2.55 0.10 5.94
N ASN A 77 -3.71 -0.50 5.62
CA ASN A 77 -5.00 -0.30 6.27
C ASN A 77 -5.83 -1.58 6.20
N ARG A 78 -6.90 -1.64 7.00
CA ARG A 78 -7.84 -2.77 7.10
C ARG A 78 -8.41 -3.22 5.76
N GLU A 79 -8.60 -2.31 4.82
CA GLU A 79 -9.13 -2.67 3.49
C GLU A 79 -8.13 -3.50 2.66
N MET A 80 -6.83 -3.45 2.98
CA MET A 80 -5.76 -4.25 2.35
C MET A 80 -5.86 -5.75 2.66
N GLN A 81 -6.75 -6.15 3.56
CA GLN A 81 -7.09 -7.55 3.82
C GLN A 81 -8.27 -8.04 2.95
N ASP A 82 -8.55 -7.34 1.84
CA ASP A 82 -9.52 -7.67 0.77
C ASP A 82 -9.69 -9.17 0.55
N MET A 83 -8.60 -9.79 0.14
CA MET A 83 -8.56 -11.20 -0.22
C MET A 83 -9.04 -12.08 0.93
N ASN A 84 -8.63 -11.75 2.16
CA ASN A 84 -8.96 -12.52 3.34
C ASN A 84 -10.44 -12.35 3.74
N TYR A 85 -10.92 -11.12 3.92
CA TYR A 85 -12.28 -10.92 4.42
C TYR A 85 -13.35 -11.33 3.40
N VAL A 86 -13.10 -11.19 2.10
CA VAL A 86 -14.02 -11.67 1.06
C VAL A 86 -14.12 -13.19 1.10
N GLU A 87 -12.98 -13.89 1.11
CA GLU A 87 -12.99 -15.35 0.98
C GLU A 87 -13.38 -16.09 2.25
N TYR A 88 -13.01 -15.55 3.42
CA TYR A 88 -13.37 -16.15 4.69
C TYR A 88 -14.86 -15.96 5.00
N ALA A 89 -15.40 -14.76 4.80
CA ALA A 89 -16.81 -14.51 5.10
C ALA A 89 -17.75 -15.32 4.20
N ARG A 90 -17.39 -15.50 2.91
CA ARG A 90 -18.12 -16.41 2.00
C ARG A 90 -18.19 -17.85 2.48
N ARG A 91 -17.19 -18.29 3.24
CA ARG A 91 -17.11 -19.65 3.82
C ARG A 91 -17.76 -19.77 5.19
N GLY A 92 -18.42 -18.71 5.65
CA GLY A 92 -19.25 -18.71 6.85
C GLY A 92 -18.51 -18.35 8.15
N TYR A 93 -17.30 -17.80 8.05
CA TYR A 93 -16.58 -17.26 9.21
C TYR A 93 -17.00 -15.81 9.50
N VAL A 94 -17.10 -15.44 10.78
CA VAL A 94 -17.17 -14.03 11.18
C VAL A 94 -15.76 -13.45 11.06
N VAL A 95 -15.58 -12.38 10.29
CA VAL A 95 -14.23 -11.86 9.99
C VAL A 95 -14.12 -10.41 10.44
N MET A 96 -13.07 -10.09 11.20
CA MET A 96 -12.75 -8.73 11.60
C MET A 96 -11.41 -8.33 11.00
N SER A 97 -11.42 -7.39 10.06
CA SER A 97 -10.20 -6.77 9.53
C SER A 97 -9.92 -5.47 10.26
N ILE A 98 -8.78 -5.38 10.95
CA ILE A 98 -8.44 -4.24 11.81
C ILE A 98 -7.50 -3.25 11.12
N ASP A 99 -7.61 -1.98 11.49
CA ASP A 99 -6.52 -1.02 11.37
C ASP A 99 -5.67 -1.15 12.65
N MET A 100 -4.40 -1.53 12.52
CA MET A 100 -3.47 -1.49 13.66
C MET A 100 -3.35 -0.07 14.21
N TYR A 101 -2.97 0.08 15.49
CA TYR A 101 -2.67 1.42 16.02
C TYR A 101 -1.63 2.14 15.14
N GLY A 102 -1.85 3.44 14.95
CA GLY A 102 -1.09 4.30 14.04
C GLY A 102 -1.47 4.20 12.57
N HIS A 103 -2.41 3.32 12.18
CA HIS A 103 -2.82 3.15 10.79
C HIS A 103 -4.29 3.46 10.56
N GLY A 104 -4.61 3.68 9.29
CA GLY A 104 -5.97 3.90 8.82
C GLY A 104 -6.70 4.92 9.69
N ASN A 105 -7.75 4.47 10.36
CA ASN A 105 -8.58 5.30 11.23
C ASN A 105 -8.46 4.93 12.73
N SER A 106 -7.44 4.16 13.13
CA SER A 106 -7.10 3.90 14.53
C SER A 106 -6.15 4.98 15.07
N ASP A 107 -6.18 5.19 16.39
CA ASP A 107 -5.33 6.18 17.06
C ASP A 107 -3.85 5.87 16.88
N ALA A 108 -3.05 6.93 16.77
CA ALA A 108 -1.59 6.84 16.78
C ALA A 108 -1.10 6.63 18.22
N VAL A 109 -0.06 5.81 18.36
CA VAL A 109 0.56 5.47 19.65
C VAL A 109 2.06 5.72 19.60
N ASP A 110 2.69 5.80 20.76
CA ASP A 110 4.15 5.84 20.85
C ASP A 110 4.76 4.52 20.35
N PRO A 111 5.92 4.54 19.66
CA PRO A 111 6.58 3.30 19.21
C PRO A 111 6.83 2.26 20.31
N THR A 112 7.00 2.69 21.55
CA THR A 112 7.16 1.78 22.71
C THR A 112 5.90 0.95 22.99
N GLU A 113 4.72 1.40 22.53
CA GLU A 113 3.45 0.70 22.71
C GLU A 113 3.13 -0.28 21.58
N TRP A 114 3.91 -0.33 20.49
CA TRP A 114 3.57 -1.16 19.32
C TRP A 114 3.42 -2.65 19.63
N GLN A 115 4.17 -3.17 20.60
CA GLN A 115 4.08 -4.58 20.99
C GLN A 115 2.87 -4.84 21.90
N ASN A 116 2.38 -3.82 22.60
CA ASN A 116 1.30 -3.96 23.56
C ASN A 116 0.08 -4.53 22.85
N ARG A 117 -0.38 -5.69 23.34
CA ARG A 117 -1.63 -6.32 22.88
C ARG A 117 -1.67 -6.53 21.36
N GLY A 118 -0.50 -6.76 20.76
CA GLY A 118 -0.35 -6.98 19.33
C GLY A 118 -0.81 -5.80 18.50
N THR A 119 -0.50 -4.56 18.89
CA THR A 119 -0.92 -3.30 18.24
C THR A 119 -2.44 -3.26 17.97
N GLY A 120 -3.22 -3.75 18.95
CA GLY A 120 -4.68 -3.78 18.90
C GLY A 120 -5.27 -5.12 18.43
N MET A 121 -4.47 -6.04 17.88
CA MET A 121 -5.00 -7.34 17.44
C MET A 121 -5.61 -8.15 18.59
N TYR A 122 -5.00 -8.14 19.78
CA TYR A 122 -5.54 -8.87 20.91
C TYR A 122 -6.80 -8.19 21.50
N ASP A 123 -6.91 -6.87 21.40
CA ASP A 123 -8.14 -6.14 21.72
C ASP A 123 -9.30 -6.56 20.81
N ALA A 124 -9.02 -6.75 19.52
CA ALA A 124 -9.98 -7.25 18.55
C ALA A 124 -10.37 -8.72 18.82
N VAL A 125 -9.45 -9.55 19.28
CA VAL A 125 -9.74 -10.94 19.72
C VAL A 125 -10.70 -10.95 20.91
N GLU A 126 -10.47 -10.10 21.92
CA GLU A 126 -11.38 -10.01 23.08
C GLU A 126 -12.77 -9.49 22.67
N LEU A 127 -12.85 -8.50 21.76
CA LEU A 127 -14.13 -8.06 21.20
C LEU A 127 -14.81 -9.19 20.42
N MET A 128 -14.08 -9.88 19.53
CA MET A 128 -14.58 -11.02 18.74
C MET A 128 -15.17 -12.11 19.64
N ALA A 129 -14.47 -12.47 20.72
CA ALA A 129 -14.96 -13.42 21.70
C ALA A 129 -16.22 -12.92 22.42
N GLY A 130 -16.39 -11.61 22.61
CA GLY A 130 -17.57 -11.02 23.22
C GLY A 130 -18.84 -11.07 22.35
N LEU A 131 -18.72 -11.31 21.05
CA LEU A 131 -19.86 -11.32 20.13
C LEU A 131 -20.72 -12.58 20.35
N PRO A 132 -22.04 -12.45 20.52
CA PRO A 132 -22.90 -13.59 20.89
C PRO A 132 -23.09 -14.61 19.76
N TYR A 133 -22.69 -14.28 18.54
CA TYR A 133 -22.79 -15.13 17.34
C TYR A 133 -21.43 -15.70 16.90
N VAL A 134 -20.41 -15.61 17.76
CA VAL A 134 -19.08 -16.19 17.54
C VAL A 134 -18.85 -17.34 18.51
N ASP A 135 -18.40 -18.48 18.01
CA ASP A 135 -17.95 -19.59 18.85
C ASP A 135 -16.55 -19.28 19.41
N LYS A 136 -16.49 -19.02 20.71
CA LYS A 136 -15.26 -18.72 21.46
C LYS A 136 -14.21 -19.84 21.40
N LYS A 137 -14.60 -21.07 21.05
CA LYS A 137 -13.66 -22.19 20.90
C LYS A 137 -12.85 -22.10 19.61
N TYR A 138 -13.35 -21.39 18.60
CA TYR A 138 -12.80 -21.34 17.25
C TYR A 138 -12.55 -19.88 16.84
N ILE A 139 -11.62 -19.23 17.55
CA ILE A 139 -11.10 -17.93 17.16
C ILE A 139 -9.71 -18.10 16.55
N GLY A 140 -9.57 -17.67 15.31
CA GLY A 140 -8.34 -17.62 14.57
C GLY A 140 -7.81 -16.20 14.43
N ILE A 141 -6.50 -16.08 14.27
CA ILE A 141 -5.86 -14.81 13.91
C ILE A 141 -4.95 -14.96 12.70
N SER A 142 -4.83 -13.91 11.91
CA SER A 142 -3.97 -13.88 10.73
C SER A 142 -3.46 -12.47 10.48
N GLY A 143 -2.41 -12.35 9.68
CA GLY A 143 -2.05 -11.08 9.11
C GLY A 143 -0.86 -11.18 8.17
N HIS A 144 -0.60 -10.09 7.46
CA HIS A 144 0.56 -9.98 6.57
C HIS A 144 1.67 -9.17 7.24
N SER A 145 2.92 -9.65 7.17
CA SER A 145 4.10 -8.91 7.64
C SER A 145 3.97 -8.49 9.11
N ASN A 146 3.91 -7.19 9.40
CA ASN A 146 3.64 -6.70 10.75
C ASN A 146 2.30 -7.19 11.34
N GLY A 147 1.30 -7.47 10.52
CA GLY A 147 0.05 -8.09 10.96
C GLY A 147 0.26 -9.53 11.45
N ALA A 148 1.16 -10.30 10.84
CA ALA A 148 1.57 -11.60 11.37
C ALA A 148 2.44 -11.45 12.63
N ARG A 149 3.29 -10.43 12.70
CA ARG A 149 4.01 -10.11 13.94
C ARG A 149 3.07 -9.75 15.08
N ALA A 150 2.02 -8.97 14.80
CA ALA A 150 0.94 -8.64 15.72
C ALA A 150 0.20 -9.91 16.18
N ALA A 151 0.05 -10.90 15.29
CA ALA A 151 -0.51 -12.20 15.66
C ALA A 151 0.39 -12.96 16.65
N ASN A 152 1.71 -12.99 16.42
CA ASN A 152 2.66 -13.57 17.38
C ASN A 152 2.60 -12.88 18.75
N TRP A 153 2.60 -11.53 18.79
CA TRP A 153 2.43 -10.80 20.06
C TRP A 153 1.10 -11.11 20.75
N SER A 154 0.03 -11.28 19.99
CA SER A 154 -1.28 -11.66 20.52
C SER A 154 -1.27 -13.07 21.12
N ILE A 155 -0.50 -14.01 20.57
CA ILE A 155 -0.31 -15.35 21.17
C ILE A 155 0.38 -15.24 22.53
N LEU A 156 1.38 -14.37 22.67
CA LEU A 156 2.07 -14.16 23.94
C LEU A 156 1.15 -13.59 25.01
N GLU A 157 0.28 -12.64 24.65
CA GLU A 157 -0.74 -12.12 25.57
C GLU A 157 -1.75 -13.21 25.96
N ASP A 158 -2.20 -14.00 24.99
CA ASP A 158 -3.19 -15.05 25.20
C ASP A 158 -2.65 -16.20 26.06
N ASN A 159 -1.37 -16.51 25.94
CA ASN A 159 -0.67 -17.48 26.80
C ASN A 159 -0.62 -17.05 28.28
N ARG A 160 -0.79 -15.75 28.59
CA ARG A 160 -0.83 -15.24 29.97
C ARG A 160 -2.23 -15.34 30.59
N LYS A 161 -3.26 -15.70 29.82
CA LYS A 161 -4.63 -15.84 30.33
C LYS A 161 -4.88 -17.24 30.87
N ASP A 162 -5.68 -17.34 31.94
CA ASP A 162 -6.18 -18.62 32.45
C ASP A 162 -7.01 -19.39 31.42
N LYS A 163 -7.72 -18.65 30.55
CA LYS A 163 -8.55 -19.18 29.47
C LYS A 163 -8.14 -18.51 28.16
N PRO A 164 -7.15 -19.08 27.45
CA PRO A 164 -6.73 -18.59 26.15
C PRO A 164 -7.91 -18.61 25.15
N LEU A 165 -7.99 -17.59 24.31
CA LEU A 165 -9.07 -17.38 23.33
C LEU A 165 -8.66 -17.83 21.93
N ILE A 166 -7.37 -17.78 21.59
CA ILE A 166 -6.89 -18.05 20.24
C ILE A 166 -6.67 -19.56 20.08
N SER A 167 -7.21 -20.13 19.01
CA SER A 167 -7.14 -21.57 18.71
C SER A 167 -6.34 -21.87 17.44
N ALA A 168 -6.28 -20.93 16.49
CA ALA A 168 -5.45 -21.05 15.29
C ALA A 168 -4.76 -19.72 14.92
N VAL A 169 -3.57 -19.79 14.32
CA VAL A 169 -2.86 -18.62 13.82
C VAL A 169 -2.18 -18.90 12.48
N LEU A 170 -2.39 -18.01 11.50
CA LEU A 170 -1.72 -18.03 10.21
C LEU A 170 -0.82 -16.81 10.06
N LEU A 171 0.49 -17.05 9.94
CA LEU A 171 1.49 -16.00 9.79
C LEU A 171 1.83 -15.84 8.31
N VAL A 172 1.34 -14.77 7.68
CA VAL A 172 1.68 -14.48 6.28
C VAL A 172 2.87 -13.55 6.23
N ALA A 173 3.96 -13.97 5.60
CA ALA A 173 5.16 -13.16 5.39
C ALA A 173 5.79 -12.64 6.71
N ASN A 174 5.83 -13.48 7.75
CA ASN A 174 6.58 -13.22 8.98
C ASN A 174 7.03 -14.54 9.60
N ASP A 175 8.17 -14.51 10.27
CA ASP A 175 8.68 -15.63 11.04
C ASP A 175 7.74 -16.05 12.19
N ALA A 176 7.78 -17.33 12.57
CA ALA A 176 7.18 -17.81 13.81
C ALA A 176 8.09 -17.54 15.02
N MET A 177 7.60 -17.88 16.22
CA MET A 177 8.38 -17.93 17.45
C MET A 177 8.94 -19.35 17.62
N TYR A 178 10.26 -19.49 17.61
CA TYR A 178 10.90 -20.82 17.53
C TYR A 178 11.54 -21.26 18.84
N THR A 179 11.88 -20.30 19.71
CA THR A 179 12.73 -20.53 20.87
C THR A 179 12.07 -20.07 22.16
N ASN A 180 12.68 -20.42 23.29
CA ASN A 180 12.26 -20.00 24.62
C ASN A 180 12.79 -18.60 25.01
N ASP A 181 13.32 -17.83 24.06
CA ASP A 181 13.83 -16.50 24.31
C ASP A 181 12.68 -15.56 24.72
N PRO A 182 12.81 -14.79 25.83
CA PRO A 182 11.76 -13.88 26.28
C PRO A 182 11.51 -12.71 25.30
N GLY A 183 12.43 -12.46 24.36
CA GLY A 183 12.31 -11.46 23.30
C GLY A 183 11.58 -11.95 22.05
N GLU A 184 11.12 -13.21 22.00
CA GLU A 184 10.26 -13.68 20.90
C GLU A 184 9.00 -12.80 20.74
N PRO A 185 8.49 -12.57 19.52
CA PRO A 185 9.05 -12.99 18.22
C PRO A 185 10.35 -12.24 17.85
N LEU A 186 11.40 -13.00 17.55
CA LEU A 186 12.71 -12.48 17.17
C LEU A 186 12.88 -12.35 15.65
N TYR A 187 13.53 -11.27 15.22
CA TYR A 187 14.06 -11.17 13.87
C TYR A 187 15.26 -12.12 13.69
N TRP A 188 15.46 -12.67 12.50
CA TRP A 188 16.46 -13.72 12.27
C TRP A 188 17.89 -13.30 12.62
N THR A 189 18.24 -12.02 12.51
CA THR A 189 19.57 -11.51 12.89
C THR A 189 19.85 -11.60 14.39
N ALA A 190 18.80 -11.62 15.21
CA ALA A 190 18.91 -11.73 16.67
C ALA A 190 18.94 -13.18 17.18
N ARG A 191 18.90 -14.17 16.26
CA ARG A 191 18.91 -15.58 16.64
C ARG A 191 20.34 -16.11 16.76
N THR A 192 20.58 -16.86 17.82
CA THR A 192 21.87 -17.47 18.18
C THR A 192 21.68 -18.97 18.47
N ASP A 193 22.79 -19.70 18.56
CA ASP A 193 22.77 -21.13 18.93
C ASP A 193 22.53 -21.38 20.44
N GLU A 194 22.42 -20.32 21.25
CA GLU A 194 22.22 -20.41 22.71
C GLU A 194 20.74 -20.63 23.08
N GLN A 195 19.83 -20.19 22.21
CA GLN A 195 18.39 -20.25 22.43
C GLN A 195 17.88 -21.68 22.22
N LYS A 196 17.03 -22.16 23.14
CA LYS A 196 16.47 -23.52 23.04
C LYS A 196 15.18 -23.50 22.26
N TYR A 197 15.04 -24.42 21.31
CA TYR A 197 13.80 -24.62 20.58
C TYR A 197 12.64 -24.96 21.53
N THR A 198 11.45 -24.43 21.22
CA THR A 198 10.25 -24.64 22.03
C THR A 198 8.98 -24.56 21.19
N ASN A 199 7.88 -25.09 21.73
CA ASN A 199 6.54 -24.91 21.17
C ASN A 199 5.82 -23.73 21.84
N ASN A 200 6.07 -22.52 21.37
CA ASN A 200 5.45 -21.29 21.91
C ASN A 200 3.92 -21.23 21.71
N TYR A 201 3.39 -22.00 20.76
CA TYR A 201 1.98 -21.96 20.38
C TYR A 201 1.12 -23.00 21.14
N GLY A 202 1.76 -23.95 21.82
CA GLY A 202 1.09 -25.01 22.57
C GLY A 202 0.18 -25.84 21.67
N THR A 203 -1.10 -25.91 22.06
CA THR A 203 -2.14 -26.77 21.45
C THR A 203 -2.83 -26.16 20.23
N ARG A 204 -2.40 -24.98 19.77
CA ARG A 204 -3.02 -24.25 18.65
C ARG A 204 -2.60 -24.82 17.30
N ASP A 205 -3.44 -24.65 16.29
CA ASP A 205 -3.06 -24.85 14.88
C ASP A 205 -2.27 -23.65 14.38
N VAL A 206 -1.15 -23.88 13.69
CA VAL A 206 -0.26 -22.80 13.25
C VAL A 206 0.22 -23.04 11.82
N GLY A 207 0.04 -22.01 10.98
CA GLY A 207 0.54 -21.99 9.61
C GLY A 207 1.51 -20.82 9.40
N ILE A 208 2.46 -21.01 8.48
CA ILE A 208 3.34 -19.94 7.99
C ILE A 208 3.23 -19.89 6.47
N VAL A 209 3.04 -18.72 5.89
CA VAL A 209 3.28 -18.48 4.45
C VAL A 209 4.65 -17.82 4.31
N ALA A 210 5.64 -18.63 3.94
CA ALA A 210 7.04 -18.26 3.82
C ALA A 210 7.43 -18.14 2.34
N ALA A 211 7.23 -16.95 1.77
CA ALA A 211 7.49 -16.72 0.36
C ALA A 211 8.97 -16.92 0.02
N GLN A 212 9.26 -17.55 -1.12
CA GLN A 212 10.64 -17.86 -1.54
C GLN A 212 11.48 -16.61 -1.85
N TYR A 213 10.81 -15.48 -2.07
CA TYR A 213 11.42 -14.19 -2.33
C TYR A 213 10.94 -13.16 -1.29
N ASP A 214 11.03 -13.48 0.00
CA ASP A 214 10.70 -12.52 1.05
C ASP A 214 11.86 -11.56 1.36
N GLU A 215 11.61 -10.26 1.18
CA GLU A 215 12.59 -9.20 1.39
C GLU A 215 13.13 -9.13 2.83
N PHE A 216 12.44 -9.68 3.83
CA PHE A 216 12.74 -9.42 5.25
C PHE A 216 13.01 -10.69 6.05
N PHE A 217 12.21 -11.74 5.85
CA PHE A 217 12.10 -12.87 6.76
C PHE A 217 12.69 -14.17 6.20
N PHE A 218 12.57 -15.25 6.97
CA PHE A 218 12.83 -16.63 6.54
C PHE A 218 14.30 -16.93 6.22
N ARG A 219 15.20 -16.26 6.96
CA ARG A 219 16.65 -16.43 6.88
C ARG A 219 17.18 -17.07 8.15
N SER A 220 18.38 -17.63 8.09
CA SER A 220 19.06 -18.21 9.24
C SER A 220 20.55 -17.88 9.18
N ASN A 221 21.10 -17.46 10.32
CA ASN A 221 22.53 -17.26 10.47
C ASN A 221 23.28 -18.60 10.28
N LEU A 222 24.39 -18.55 9.54
CA LEU A 222 25.29 -19.66 9.31
C LEU A 222 26.55 -19.50 10.18
N LYS A 223 27.25 -20.61 10.43
CA LYS A 223 28.42 -20.64 11.34
C LYS A 223 29.59 -19.76 10.88
N ASP A 224 29.66 -19.48 9.59
CA ASP A 224 30.69 -18.61 8.99
C ASP A 224 30.33 -17.12 9.04
N GLY A 225 29.20 -16.76 9.67
CA GLY A 225 28.71 -15.39 9.77
C GLY A 225 27.88 -14.92 8.57
N SER A 226 27.72 -15.76 7.54
CA SER A 226 26.76 -15.52 6.46
C SER A 226 25.33 -15.93 6.88
N TYR A 227 24.38 -15.84 5.97
CA TYR A 227 22.99 -16.24 6.21
C TYR A 227 22.37 -16.90 4.98
N THR A 228 21.37 -17.74 5.21
CA THR A 228 20.61 -18.38 4.13
C THR A 228 19.76 -17.36 3.36
N VAL A 229 19.41 -17.71 2.12
CA VAL A 229 18.40 -16.99 1.34
C VAL A 229 16.99 -17.49 1.69
N PRO A 230 15.93 -16.66 1.53
CA PRO A 230 14.56 -17.02 1.93
C PRO A 230 14.01 -18.29 1.27
N ARG A 231 14.38 -18.57 0.01
CA ARG A 231 13.95 -19.78 -0.71
C ARG A 231 14.43 -21.09 -0.07
N ASP A 232 15.51 -21.04 0.72
CA ASP A 232 16.06 -22.20 1.41
C ASP A 232 15.45 -22.42 2.80
N TYR A 233 14.55 -21.52 3.23
CA TYR A 233 13.98 -21.51 4.58
C TYR A 233 13.44 -22.86 5.03
N ILE A 234 12.75 -23.59 4.15
CA ILE A 234 12.16 -24.89 4.49
C ILE A 234 13.20 -25.90 5.01
N ASN A 235 14.46 -25.77 4.58
CA ASN A 235 15.55 -26.65 4.96
C ASN A 235 16.29 -26.20 6.23
N THR A 236 15.92 -25.05 6.80
CA THR A 236 16.59 -24.50 7.97
C THR A 236 16.15 -25.19 9.26
N GLN A 237 17.01 -25.12 10.27
CA GLN A 237 16.71 -25.66 11.61
C GLN A 237 15.43 -25.05 12.22
N TYR A 238 15.14 -23.76 11.97
CA TYR A 238 13.95 -23.11 12.50
C TYR A 238 12.67 -23.63 11.84
N ALA A 239 12.64 -23.77 10.51
CA ALA A 239 11.50 -24.36 9.81
C ALA A 239 11.26 -25.81 10.24
N GLN A 240 12.33 -26.60 10.36
CA GLN A 240 12.24 -28.01 10.77
C GLN A 240 11.81 -28.16 12.23
N SER A 241 12.30 -27.32 13.14
CA SER A 241 11.84 -27.28 14.53
C SER A 241 10.36 -26.92 14.60
N PHE A 242 9.92 -25.88 13.88
CA PHE A 242 8.52 -25.47 13.84
C PHE A 242 7.60 -26.59 13.34
N LEU A 243 7.93 -27.21 12.20
CA LEU A 243 7.14 -28.31 11.63
C LEU A 243 7.12 -29.53 12.55
N ASN A 244 8.18 -29.76 13.32
CA ASN A 244 8.28 -30.81 14.35
C ASN A 244 7.87 -30.33 15.75
N PHE A 245 6.97 -29.34 15.85
CA PHE A 245 6.36 -28.92 17.12
C PHE A 245 7.38 -28.51 18.21
N GLY A 246 8.46 -27.83 17.81
CA GLY A 246 9.47 -27.26 18.72
C GLY A 246 10.61 -28.21 19.11
N VAL A 247 10.70 -29.40 18.51
CA VAL A 247 11.79 -30.35 18.79
C VAL A 247 13.09 -29.83 18.15
N ASP A 248 14.22 -30.00 18.86
CA ASP A 248 15.55 -29.67 18.32
C ASP A 248 15.89 -30.57 17.11
N PRO A 249 16.10 -29.99 15.91
CA PRO A 249 16.43 -30.75 14.71
C PRO A 249 17.73 -31.55 14.81
N LYS A 250 18.66 -31.18 15.70
CA LYS A 250 19.93 -31.91 15.92
C LYS A 250 19.72 -33.34 16.42
N GLY A 251 18.53 -33.64 16.98
CA GLY A 251 18.16 -34.98 17.45
C GLY A 251 17.88 -36.02 16.35
N GLY A 252 17.92 -35.63 15.07
CA GLY A 252 17.69 -36.56 13.94
C GLY A 252 16.20 -36.80 13.63
N ASN A 253 15.38 -35.75 13.77
CA ASN A 253 13.94 -35.84 13.50
C ASN A 253 13.63 -36.01 12.01
N GLU A 254 12.39 -36.42 11.72
CA GLU A 254 11.85 -36.46 10.36
C GLU A 254 11.99 -35.09 9.68
N HIS A 255 12.58 -35.10 8.48
CA HIS A 255 12.61 -33.91 7.64
C HIS A 255 11.24 -33.67 7.01
N ARG A 256 10.64 -32.52 7.30
CA ARG A 256 9.29 -32.15 6.88
C ARG A 256 9.31 -31.11 5.75
N THR A 257 8.35 -31.20 4.85
CA THR A 257 8.29 -30.39 3.62
C THR A 257 7.15 -29.38 3.66
N SER A 258 7.16 -28.43 2.73
CA SER A 258 6.09 -27.44 2.60
C SER A 258 4.81 -28.03 2.03
N TYR A 259 3.70 -27.30 2.20
CA TYR A 259 2.35 -27.66 1.75
C TYR A 259 1.74 -28.92 2.36
N ASN A 260 2.38 -29.49 3.39
CA ASN A 260 1.86 -30.61 4.17
C ASN A 260 1.44 -30.14 5.56
N ILE A 261 0.20 -30.45 5.95
CA ILE A 261 -0.32 -30.17 7.30
C ILE A 261 0.06 -31.34 8.21
N TYR A 262 1.02 -31.11 9.09
CA TYR A 262 1.46 -32.09 10.08
C TYR A 262 0.62 -31.97 11.34
N LYS A 263 0.21 -33.10 11.92
CA LYS A 263 -0.61 -33.16 13.14
C LYS A 263 0.13 -33.90 14.24
N GLN A 264 0.03 -33.40 15.47
CA GLN A 264 0.61 -34.04 16.65
C GLN A 264 -0.28 -33.77 17.87
N GLU A 265 -0.38 -34.75 18.76
CA GLU A 265 -1.01 -34.54 20.05
C GLU A 265 -0.09 -33.71 20.96
N VAL A 266 -0.60 -32.57 21.44
CA VAL A 266 0.05 -31.68 22.39
C VAL A 266 -0.92 -31.49 23.55
N ASN A 267 -0.53 -31.88 24.76
CA ASN A 267 -1.36 -31.75 25.98
C ASN A 267 -2.82 -32.26 25.80
N GLY A 268 -2.99 -33.42 25.16
CA GLY A 268 -4.30 -34.04 24.93
C GLY A 268 -5.17 -33.42 23.85
N LYS A 269 -4.62 -32.51 23.03
CA LYS A 269 -5.30 -31.93 21.86
C LYS A 269 -4.45 -32.14 20.60
N ILE A 270 -5.10 -32.43 19.48
CA ILE A 270 -4.42 -32.45 18.18
C ILE A 270 -4.16 -31.02 17.76
N ALA A 271 -2.89 -30.70 17.53
CA ALA A 271 -2.42 -29.43 16.99
C ALA A 271 -1.79 -29.65 15.61
N SER A 272 -1.87 -28.65 14.75
CA SER A 272 -1.38 -28.71 13.36
C SER A 272 -0.26 -27.72 13.09
N ARG A 273 0.71 -28.09 12.24
CA ARG A 273 1.80 -27.24 11.76
C ARG A 273 1.91 -27.34 10.25
N VAL A 274 2.00 -26.20 9.56
CA VAL A 274 2.19 -26.16 8.10
C VAL A 274 3.05 -24.96 7.71
N ILE A 275 3.89 -25.15 6.68
CA ILE A 275 4.60 -24.07 5.99
C ILE A 275 4.19 -24.12 4.52
N TYR A 276 3.70 -23.01 3.99
CA TYR A 276 3.43 -22.79 2.57
C TYR A 276 4.56 -21.92 1.99
N ASN A 277 5.17 -22.29 0.86
CA ASN A 277 6.31 -21.56 0.31
C ASN A 277 6.11 -21.10 -1.15
N PRO A 278 5.20 -20.14 -1.41
CA PRO A 278 4.94 -19.67 -2.77
C PRO A 278 6.16 -18.94 -3.36
N ALA A 279 6.39 -19.11 -4.66
CA ALA A 279 7.41 -18.39 -5.43
C ALA A 279 6.97 -16.94 -5.71
N GLN A 280 6.94 -16.11 -4.66
CA GLN A 280 6.39 -14.75 -4.67
C GLN A 280 7.25 -13.81 -3.84
N ILE A 281 7.12 -12.50 -4.09
CA ILE A 281 7.73 -11.45 -3.27
C ILE A 281 6.85 -11.07 -2.08
N HIS A 282 7.42 -10.45 -1.06
CA HIS A 282 6.72 -10.09 0.18
C HIS A 282 5.41 -9.31 -0.04
N PRO A 283 5.35 -8.22 -0.84
CA PRO A 283 4.11 -7.48 -1.06
C PRO A 283 3.12 -8.20 -1.98
N TRP A 284 3.53 -9.25 -2.70
CA TRP A 284 2.62 -10.01 -3.58
C TRP A 284 1.70 -10.94 -2.78
N ASN A 285 2.08 -11.34 -1.55
CA ASN A 285 1.25 -12.26 -0.76
C ASN A 285 -0.15 -11.71 -0.43
N THR A 286 -0.36 -10.38 -0.47
CA THR A 286 -1.66 -9.74 -0.22
C THR A 286 -2.61 -9.76 -1.42
N VAL A 287 -2.12 -10.12 -2.62
CA VAL A 287 -2.89 -10.14 -3.87
C VAL A 287 -2.63 -11.44 -4.65
N SER A 288 -2.68 -12.57 -3.95
CA SER A 288 -2.20 -13.85 -4.47
C SER A 288 -3.23 -14.96 -4.32
N SER A 289 -3.67 -15.54 -5.44
CA SER A 289 -4.65 -16.63 -5.43
C SER A 289 -4.11 -17.89 -4.76
N SER A 290 -2.80 -18.16 -4.88
CA SER A 290 -2.17 -19.28 -4.20
C SER A 290 -2.10 -19.06 -2.69
N VAL A 291 -1.82 -17.83 -2.24
CA VAL A 291 -1.83 -17.51 -0.81
C VAL A 291 -3.25 -17.58 -0.27
N ALA A 292 -4.25 -17.04 -0.99
CA ALA A 292 -5.66 -17.22 -0.63
C ALA A 292 -6.02 -18.71 -0.46
N THR A 293 -5.63 -19.57 -1.41
CA THR A 293 -5.85 -21.03 -1.33
C THR A 293 -5.26 -21.60 -0.05
N SER A 294 -3.96 -21.39 0.21
CA SER A 294 -3.29 -21.88 1.42
C SER A 294 -3.93 -21.37 2.71
N SER A 295 -4.37 -20.11 2.69
CA SER A 295 -5.03 -19.44 3.80
C SER A 295 -6.39 -20.06 4.11
N ILE A 296 -7.17 -20.36 3.07
CA ILE A 296 -8.46 -21.03 3.18
C ILE A 296 -8.27 -22.48 3.63
N GLU A 297 -7.34 -23.22 3.05
CA GLU A 297 -7.03 -24.61 3.42
C GLU A 297 -6.66 -24.73 4.90
N PHE A 298 -5.83 -23.80 5.39
CA PHE A 298 -5.44 -23.76 6.80
C PHE A 298 -6.65 -23.59 7.74
N PHE A 299 -7.51 -22.59 7.52
CA PHE A 299 -8.66 -22.36 8.39
C PHE A 299 -9.76 -23.43 8.22
N GLN A 300 -9.87 -24.04 7.03
CA GLN A 300 -10.75 -25.19 6.82
C GLN A 300 -10.28 -26.42 7.59
N ASP A 301 -8.97 -26.69 7.65
CA ASP A 301 -8.44 -27.78 8.47
C ASP A 301 -8.61 -27.51 9.97
N ALA A 302 -8.34 -26.27 10.41
CA ALA A 302 -8.41 -25.89 11.82
C ALA A 302 -9.85 -25.85 12.36
N PHE A 303 -10.80 -25.26 11.62
CA PHE A 303 -12.15 -24.95 12.11
C PHE A 303 -13.28 -25.67 11.36
N GLY A 304 -12.98 -26.34 10.24
CA GLY A 304 -14.00 -26.65 9.22
C GLY A 304 -14.48 -25.39 8.50
N ALA A 305 -15.30 -25.54 7.46
CA ALA A 305 -16.00 -24.42 6.82
C ALA A 305 -17.51 -24.52 7.06
N PRO A 306 -18.15 -23.57 7.76
CA PRO A 306 -19.60 -23.55 7.91
C PRO A 306 -20.35 -23.52 6.57
N ASN A 307 -19.78 -22.89 5.54
CA ASN A 307 -20.24 -22.94 4.16
C ASN A 307 -19.11 -23.45 3.25
N PRO A 308 -19.01 -24.78 2.99
CA PRO A 308 -17.91 -25.35 2.23
C PRO A 308 -17.85 -24.84 0.79
N ILE A 309 -16.78 -24.10 0.48
CA ILE A 309 -16.41 -23.67 -0.86
C ILE A 309 -14.97 -24.11 -1.11
N ALA A 310 -14.72 -24.77 -2.23
CA ALA A 310 -13.38 -25.24 -2.61
C ALA A 310 -12.35 -24.08 -2.50
N PRO A 311 -11.15 -24.31 -1.94
CA PRO A 311 -10.15 -23.25 -1.74
C PRO A 311 -9.74 -22.48 -2.99
N ASN A 312 -9.76 -23.13 -4.16
CA ASN A 312 -9.47 -22.51 -5.45
C ASN A 312 -10.64 -21.74 -6.07
N ASN A 313 -11.86 -21.84 -5.51
CA ASN A 313 -13.03 -21.09 -5.97
C ASN A 313 -13.10 -19.74 -5.23
N GLN A 314 -12.42 -18.75 -5.80
CA GLN A 314 -12.20 -17.42 -5.25
C GLN A 314 -12.87 -16.35 -6.13
N VAL A 315 -13.33 -15.27 -5.51
CA VAL A 315 -13.98 -14.13 -6.16
C VAL A 315 -13.37 -12.77 -5.80
N TRP A 316 -12.47 -12.71 -4.81
CA TRP A 316 -11.80 -11.47 -4.41
C TRP A 316 -11.10 -10.75 -5.58
N GLN A 317 -10.60 -11.50 -6.58
CA GLN A 317 -10.01 -10.91 -7.79
C GLN A 317 -11.02 -10.06 -8.58
N ILE A 318 -12.30 -10.45 -8.57
CA ILE A 318 -13.38 -9.69 -9.23
C ILE A 318 -13.61 -8.38 -8.48
N LYS A 319 -13.53 -8.39 -7.14
CA LYS A 319 -13.56 -7.17 -6.34
C LYS A 319 -12.40 -6.24 -6.70
N GLU A 320 -11.17 -6.77 -6.80
CA GLU A 320 -10.01 -5.99 -7.22
C GLU A 320 -10.18 -5.37 -8.62
N ILE A 321 -10.78 -6.10 -9.58
CA ILE A 321 -11.12 -5.55 -10.90
C ILE A 321 -12.08 -4.36 -10.77
N PHE A 322 -13.13 -4.49 -9.95
CA PHE A 322 -14.07 -3.38 -9.72
C PHE A 322 -13.38 -2.19 -9.03
N ASN A 323 -12.57 -2.43 -8.00
CA ASN A 323 -11.78 -1.38 -7.34
C ASN A 323 -10.90 -0.63 -8.36
N PHE A 324 -10.26 -1.36 -9.28
CA PHE A 324 -9.40 -0.81 -10.32
C PHE A 324 -10.18 0.03 -11.35
N ILE A 325 -11.37 -0.42 -11.75
CA ILE A 325 -12.28 0.39 -12.60
C ILE A 325 -12.58 1.74 -11.92
N GLY A 326 -12.80 1.73 -10.60
CA GLY A 326 -13.02 2.92 -9.80
C GLY A 326 -11.80 3.83 -9.76
N LEU A 327 -10.61 3.27 -9.64
CA LEU A 327 -9.34 4.01 -9.67
C LEU A 327 -9.13 4.71 -11.04
N ILE A 328 -9.46 4.05 -12.14
CA ILE A 328 -9.46 4.68 -13.47
C ILE A 328 -10.49 5.81 -13.55
N GLY A 329 -11.71 5.56 -13.05
CA GLY A 329 -12.77 6.57 -12.95
C GLY A 329 -12.33 7.80 -12.16
N PHE A 330 -11.70 7.59 -11.00
CA PHE A 330 -11.16 8.63 -10.13
C PHE A 330 -10.14 9.50 -10.87
N VAL A 331 -9.17 8.89 -11.56
CA VAL A 331 -8.16 9.61 -12.35
C VAL A 331 -8.79 10.36 -13.54
N MET A 332 -9.75 9.75 -14.23
CA MET A 332 -10.48 10.40 -15.32
C MET A 332 -11.31 11.59 -14.83
N PHE A 333 -11.89 11.50 -13.65
CA PHE A 333 -12.68 12.56 -13.03
C PHE A 333 -11.81 13.79 -12.77
N ILE A 334 -10.62 13.64 -12.19
CA ILE A 334 -9.68 14.75 -11.94
C ILE A 334 -9.51 15.61 -13.21
N GLY A 335 -9.11 14.98 -14.32
CA GLY A 335 -8.83 15.70 -15.56
C GLY A 335 -10.11 16.23 -16.24
N SER A 336 -11.19 15.46 -16.27
CA SER A 336 -12.43 15.86 -16.95
C SER A 336 -13.21 16.93 -16.19
N PHE A 337 -13.31 16.83 -14.87
CA PHE A 337 -13.99 17.76 -14.00
C PHE A 337 -13.27 19.11 -13.96
N THR A 338 -11.92 19.10 -13.86
CA THR A 338 -11.11 20.32 -14.02
C THR A 338 -11.47 21.05 -15.31
N LYS A 339 -11.49 20.32 -16.44
CA LYS A 339 -11.80 20.91 -17.74
C LYS A 339 -13.24 21.37 -17.89
N ALA A 340 -14.19 20.77 -17.17
CA ALA A 340 -15.58 21.21 -17.15
C ALA A 340 -15.72 22.53 -16.38
N LEU A 341 -15.07 22.66 -15.21
CA LEU A 341 -15.11 23.87 -14.40
C LEU A 341 -14.51 25.09 -15.11
N LEU A 342 -13.57 24.91 -16.03
CA LEU A 342 -13.05 25.97 -16.91
C LEU A 342 -14.11 26.65 -17.80
N TYR A 343 -15.32 26.10 -17.92
CA TYR A 343 -16.43 26.73 -18.66
C TYR A 343 -17.38 27.51 -17.75
N THR A 344 -17.17 27.49 -16.43
CA THR A 344 -17.98 28.22 -15.46
C THR A 344 -17.49 29.67 -15.29
N ALA A 345 -18.38 30.59 -14.92
CA ALA A 345 -18.04 32.00 -14.76
C ALA A 345 -16.86 32.29 -13.80
N PRO A 346 -16.71 31.59 -12.65
CA PRO A 346 -15.58 31.82 -11.74
C PRO A 346 -14.21 31.49 -12.36
N PHE A 347 -14.14 30.45 -13.20
CA PHE A 347 -12.86 29.88 -13.69
C PHE A 347 -12.63 30.03 -15.20
N SER A 348 -13.58 30.59 -15.95
CA SER A 348 -13.46 30.80 -17.40
C SER A 348 -12.22 31.60 -17.80
N SER A 349 -11.74 32.50 -16.93
CA SER A 349 -10.51 33.27 -17.15
C SER A 349 -9.22 32.43 -17.08
N LEU A 350 -9.27 31.19 -16.59
CA LEU A 350 -8.12 30.26 -16.56
C LEU A 350 -8.05 29.39 -17.82
N LYS A 351 -9.07 29.43 -18.67
CA LYS A 351 -9.08 28.71 -19.93
C LYS A 351 -8.28 29.47 -20.96
N ALA A 352 -7.37 28.79 -21.65
CA ALA A 352 -6.61 29.39 -22.73
C ALA A 352 -7.49 29.69 -23.94
N SER A 353 -7.19 30.78 -24.67
CA SER A 353 -7.87 31.16 -25.91
C SER A 353 -7.62 30.14 -27.04
N ARG A 354 -6.46 29.47 -27.02
CA ARG A 354 -6.08 28.36 -27.91
C ARG A 354 -5.45 27.24 -27.09
N GLU A 355 -5.52 26.02 -27.62
CA GLU A 355 -4.82 24.91 -26.99
C GLU A 355 -3.31 25.05 -27.11
N ALA A 356 -2.58 24.60 -26.09
CA ALA A 356 -1.12 24.54 -26.13
C ALA A 356 -0.68 23.54 -27.20
N VAL A 357 0.20 23.99 -28.09
CA VAL A 357 0.82 23.17 -29.13
C VAL A 357 2.26 22.86 -28.76
N ALA A 358 2.75 21.69 -29.19
CA ALA A 358 4.14 21.32 -28.99
C ALA A 358 5.06 22.30 -29.74
N ALA A 359 6.17 22.67 -29.11
CA ALA A 359 7.25 23.37 -29.79
C ALA A 359 7.90 22.46 -30.87
N PRO A 360 8.64 23.03 -31.83
CA PRO A 360 9.42 22.24 -32.78
C PRO A 360 10.36 21.26 -32.08
N ALA A 361 10.74 20.19 -32.78
CA ALA A 361 11.69 19.23 -32.25
C ALA A 361 13.03 19.93 -31.91
N PRO A 362 13.67 19.58 -30.79
CA PRO A 362 14.93 20.21 -30.41
C PRO A 362 16.02 19.92 -31.43
N VAL A 363 16.80 20.95 -31.77
CA VAL A 363 17.96 20.88 -32.68
C VAL A 363 19.21 21.45 -32.01
N GLY A 364 20.39 21.03 -32.47
CA GLY A 364 21.67 21.49 -31.93
C GLY A 364 21.73 21.39 -30.40
N MET A 365 22.07 22.50 -29.74
CA MET A 365 22.16 22.60 -28.27
C MET A 365 20.82 22.32 -27.56
N GLY A 366 19.68 22.51 -28.23
CA GLY A 366 18.37 22.16 -27.67
C GLY A 366 18.20 20.67 -27.40
N LYS A 367 18.86 19.80 -28.20
CA LYS A 367 18.86 18.36 -27.93
C LYS A 367 19.61 18.04 -26.65
N VAL A 368 20.71 18.75 -26.39
CA VAL A 368 21.51 18.59 -25.17
C VAL A 368 20.69 18.99 -23.95
N TRP A 369 20.00 20.13 -23.99
CA TRP A 369 19.13 20.55 -22.88
C TRP A 369 17.96 19.58 -22.64
N PHE A 370 17.32 19.11 -23.70
CA PHE A 370 16.20 18.18 -23.59
C PHE A 370 16.66 16.81 -23.04
N TRP A 371 17.57 16.13 -23.71
CA TRP A 371 18.01 14.78 -23.30
C TRP A 371 18.90 14.80 -22.07
N GLY A 372 19.82 15.76 -21.99
CA GLY A 372 20.69 15.94 -20.83
C GLY A 372 19.90 16.31 -19.58
N GLY A 373 18.91 17.21 -19.71
CA GLY A 373 18.02 17.56 -18.60
C GLY A 373 17.20 16.38 -18.10
N LEU A 374 16.62 15.59 -19.01
CA LEU A 374 15.89 14.37 -18.67
C LEU A 374 16.81 13.31 -18.01
N PHE A 375 17.99 13.07 -18.58
CA PHE A 375 18.95 12.10 -18.05
C PHE A 375 19.48 12.50 -16.67
N VAL A 376 19.92 13.75 -16.50
CA VAL A 376 20.41 14.26 -15.21
C VAL A 376 19.29 14.20 -14.16
N SER A 377 18.06 14.57 -14.51
CA SER A 377 16.92 14.46 -13.58
C SER A 377 16.69 13.03 -13.13
N ALA A 378 16.73 12.07 -14.06
CA ALA A 378 16.55 10.64 -13.76
C ALA A 378 17.69 10.11 -12.86
N VAL A 379 18.94 10.45 -13.16
CA VAL A 379 20.12 10.02 -12.37
C VAL A 379 20.07 10.62 -10.96
N VAL A 380 19.83 11.92 -10.85
CA VAL A 380 19.73 12.59 -9.53
C VAL A 380 18.55 12.03 -8.74
N SER A 381 17.40 11.81 -9.38
CA SER A 381 16.23 11.20 -8.74
C SER A 381 16.56 9.81 -8.19
N GLY A 382 17.13 8.91 -9.00
CA GLY A 382 17.48 7.56 -8.55
C GLY A 382 18.57 7.55 -7.47
N PHE A 383 19.64 8.31 -7.67
CA PHE A 383 20.75 8.40 -6.70
C PHE A 383 20.27 8.99 -5.37
N SER A 384 19.53 10.10 -5.40
CA SER A 384 19.03 10.72 -4.16
C SER A 384 18.03 9.82 -3.44
N TYR A 385 17.16 9.08 -4.15
CA TYR A 385 16.23 8.15 -3.51
C TYR A 385 16.95 7.15 -2.61
N MET A 386 17.99 6.50 -3.16
CA MET A 386 18.75 5.47 -2.43
C MET A 386 19.56 6.05 -1.26
N ASN A 387 20.03 7.30 -1.37
CA ASN A 387 20.89 7.92 -0.35
C ASN A 387 20.12 8.70 0.73
N LEU A 388 18.88 9.12 0.46
CA LEU A 388 18.13 9.98 1.37
C LEU A 388 17.41 9.21 2.48
N PHE A 389 17.19 7.90 2.35
CA PHE A 389 16.39 7.14 3.33
C PHE A 389 17.00 7.20 4.73
N THR A 390 18.26 6.76 4.89
CA THR A 390 18.96 6.76 6.17
C THR A 390 19.02 8.16 6.78
N TRP A 391 19.33 9.17 5.97
CA TRP A 391 19.36 10.56 6.43
C TRP A 391 17.97 11.04 6.88
N SER A 392 16.92 10.75 6.11
CA SER A 392 15.55 11.17 6.44
C SER A 392 15.10 10.56 7.76
N ASN A 393 15.47 9.31 8.03
CA ASN A 393 15.13 8.65 9.28
C ASN A 393 15.88 9.21 10.49
N SER A 394 17.17 9.53 10.34
CA SER A 394 17.97 10.09 11.43
C SER A 394 17.63 11.55 11.75
N PHE A 395 17.13 12.31 10.78
CA PHE A 395 16.94 13.77 10.90
C PHE A 395 15.48 14.22 10.80
N ARG A 396 14.51 13.29 10.83
CA ARG A 396 13.08 13.63 10.82
C ARG A 396 12.70 14.44 12.07
N PRO A 397 12.23 15.69 11.93
CA PRO A 397 11.70 16.45 13.06
C PRO A 397 10.41 15.81 13.60
N ALA A 398 10.19 15.86 14.92
CA ALA A 398 8.99 15.36 15.58
C ALA A 398 7.67 15.96 15.03
N PHE A 399 7.74 17.14 14.43
CA PHE A 399 6.59 17.74 13.73
C PHE A 399 6.00 16.84 12.63
N PHE A 400 6.84 16.02 11.98
CA PHE A 400 6.51 15.11 10.89
C PHE A 400 6.30 13.67 11.42
N SER A 401 5.06 13.36 11.79
CA SER A 401 4.64 12.11 12.44
C SER A 401 4.65 10.85 11.56
N GLN A 402 4.90 10.98 10.27
CA GLN A 402 4.92 9.88 9.29
C GLN A 402 6.30 9.81 8.62
N GLU A 403 7.08 8.78 8.98
CA GLU A 403 8.44 8.55 8.45
C GLU A 403 8.45 8.36 6.92
N PRO A 404 7.62 7.47 6.33
CA PRO A 404 7.69 7.22 4.89
C PRO A 404 7.37 8.47 4.07
N VAL A 405 6.35 9.24 4.51
CA VAL A 405 5.94 10.46 3.82
C VAL A 405 6.98 11.55 3.96
N PHE A 406 7.69 11.62 5.09
CA PHE A 406 8.81 12.54 5.25
C PHE A 406 9.93 12.21 4.28
N PHE A 407 10.36 10.95 4.21
CA PHE A 407 11.37 10.49 3.25
C PHE A 407 10.98 10.81 1.80
N ILE A 408 9.78 10.44 1.37
CA ILE A 408 9.29 10.75 0.03
C ILE A 408 9.18 12.26 -0.20
N GLY A 409 8.78 13.03 0.82
CA GLY A 409 8.73 14.49 0.78
C GLY A 409 10.12 15.11 0.56
N VAL A 410 11.14 14.67 1.29
CA VAL A 410 12.53 15.13 1.10
C VAL A 410 13.02 14.78 -0.30
N TRP A 411 12.71 13.58 -0.79
CA TRP A 411 13.01 13.20 -2.17
C TRP A 411 12.29 14.08 -3.21
N CYS A 412 11.03 14.44 -2.96
CA CYS A 412 10.31 15.45 -3.75
C CYS A 412 11.04 16.80 -3.74
N VAL A 413 11.56 17.25 -2.59
CA VAL A 413 12.31 18.51 -2.51
C VAL A 413 13.56 18.46 -3.37
N VAL A 414 14.39 17.42 -3.23
CA VAL A 414 15.63 17.28 -4.03
C VAL A 414 15.29 17.23 -5.52
N SER A 415 14.35 16.37 -5.92
CA SER A 415 13.94 16.23 -7.32
C SER A 415 13.32 17.53 -7.89
N GLY A 416 12.53 18.24 -7.10
CA GLY A 416 11.90 19.51 -7.47
C GLY A 416 12.92 20.63 -7.65
N VAL A 417 13.88 20.76 -6.72
CA VAL A 417 14.98 21.74 -6.81
C VAL A 417 15.86 21.44 -8.01
N THR A 418 16.21 20.17 -8.26
CA THR A 418 16.98 19.77 -9.45
C THR A 418 16.25 20.18 -10.73
N ALA A 419 14.95 19.90 -10.83
CA ALA A 419 14.15 20.31 -12.00
C ALA A 419 14.14 21.84 -12.17
N ILE A 420 13.99 22.61 -11.09
CA ILE A 420 14.04 24.09 -11.13
C ILE A 420 15.40 24.58 -11.60
N ILE A 421 16.50 24.02 -11.09
CA ILE A 421 17.86 24.39 -11.49
C ILE A 421 18.06 24.11 -12.99
N ILE A 422 17.70 22.92 -13.45
CA ILE A 422 17.82 22.54 -14.87
C ILE A 422 17.02 23.49 -15.77
N MET A 423 15.76 23.77 -15.40
CA MET A 423 14.92 24.72 -16.14
C MET A 423 15.49 26.14 -16.13
N PHE A 424 16.01 26.60 -14.99
CA PHE A 424 16.62 27.92 -14.85
C PHE A 424 17.87 28.05 -15.74
N LEU A 425 18.77 27.07 -15.68
CA LEU A 425 19.99 27.04 -16.50
C LEU A 425 19.64 26.94 -17.98
N SER A 426 18.71 26.05 -18.35
CA SER A 426 18.22 25.92 -19.72
C SER A 426 17.62 27.22 -20.24
N TYR A 427 16.82 27.92 -19.43
CA TYR A 427 16.26 29.22 -19.81
C TYR A 427 17.35 30.28 -19.99
N LYS A 428 18.24 30.42 -19.00
CA LYS A 428 19.27 31.45 -18.98
C LYS A 428 20.27 31.32 -20.12
N PHE A 429 20.69 30.09 -20.44
CA PHE A 429 21.77 29.83 -21.38
C PHE A 429 21.31 29.35 -22.77
N PHE A 430 20.01 29.16 -22.98
CA PHE A 430 19.50 28.67 -24.26
C PHE A 430 18.08 29.15 -24.59
N ALA A 431 17.07 28.77 -23.79
CA ALA A 431 15.68 28.94 -24.20
C ALA A 431 15.27 30.41 -24.37
N LYS A 432 15.85 31.32 -23.58
CA LYS A 432 15.61 32.76 -23.71
C LYS A 432 16.08 33.30 -25.06
N GLU A 433 17.28 32.92 -25.51
CA GLU A 433 17.83 33.35 -26.81
C GLU A 433 17.08 32.73 -27.99
N GLN A 434 16.49 31.54 -27.78
CA GLN A 434 15.61 30.87 -28.76
C GLN A 434 14.15 31.37 -28.71
N GLY A 435 13.88 32.46 -28.00
CA GLY A 435 12.57 33.13 -28.00
C GLY A 435 11.52 32.55 -27.05
N MET A 436 11.89 31.72 -26.07
CA MET A 436 10.94 31.23 -25.07
C MET A 436 10.38 32.40 -24.24
N ASN A 437 9.06 32.61 -24.34
CA ASN A 437 8.35 33.62 -23.57
C ASN A 437 7.67 32.98 -22.34
N LEU A 438 8.14 33.34 -21.14
CA LEU A 438 7.63 32.81 -19.87
C LEU A 438 6.15 33.17 -19.59
N ARG A 439 5.66 34.29 -20.14
CA ARG A 439 4.25 34.68 -19.98
C ARG A 439 3.34 33.88 -20.91
N GLU A 440 3.78 33.65 -22.15
CA GLU A 440 3.03 32.84 -23.12
C GLU A 440 3.00 31.36 -22.75
N SER A 441 4.07 30.85 -22.13
CA SER A 441 4.14 29.47 -21.62
C SER A 441 3.37 29.26 -20.32
N GLY A 442 2.85 30.33 -19.70
CA GLY A 442 2.07 30.27 -18.47
C GLY A 442 2.88 30.23 -17.18
N ILE A 443 4.20 30.38 -17.24
CA ILE A 443 5.05 30.42 -16.04
C ILE A 443 4.84 31.75 -15.31
N ILE A 444 4.70 32.87 -16.02
CA ILE A 444 4.37 34.16 -15.40
C ILE A 444 2.87 34.40 -15.50
N ILE A 445 2.17 34.26 -14.35
CA ILE A 445 0.73 34.55 -14.22
C ILE A 445 0.48 35.71 -13.25
N SER A 446 -0.71 36.33 -13.32
CA SER A 446 -1.12 37.35 -12.36
C SER A 446 -1.52 36.72 -11.02
N PHE A 447 -1.42 37.49 -9.93
CA PHE A 447 -1.86 37.04 -8.61
C PHE A 447 -3.34 36.59 -8.61
N ARG A 448 -4.21 37.32 -9.32
CA ARG A 448 -5.62 36.93 -9.48
C ARG A 448 -5.79 35.58 -10.18
N ALA A 449 -4.99 35.30 -11.21
CA ALA A 449 -4.99 34.00 -11.88
C ALA A 449 -4.47 32.89 -10.95
N LEU A 450 -3.43 33.18 -10.15
CA LEU A 450 -2.90 32.25 -9.16
C LEU A 450 -3.96 31.89 -8.10
N CYS A 451 -4.67 32.88 -7.51
CA CYS A 451 -5.74 32.62 -6.54
C CYS A 451 -6.84 31.72 -7.13
N LYS A 452 -7.30 32.02 -8.36
CA LYS A 452 -8.28 31.17 -9.04
C LYS A 452 -7.74 29.76 -9.33
N THR A 453 -6.46 29.65 -9.63
CA THR A 453 -5.78 28.36 -9.88
C THR A 453 -5.80 27.49 -8.63
N VAL A 454 -5.40 28.05 -7.49
CA VAL A 454 -5.44 27.36 -6.19
C VAL A 454 -6.87 26.99 -5.82
N GLY A 455 -7.82 27.92 -5.97
CA GLY A 455 -9.23 27.66 -5.70
C GLY A 455 -9.82 26.53 -6.55
N LEU A 456 -9.52 26.51 -7.86
CA LEU A 456 -9.95 25.43 -8.74
C LEU A 456 -9.30 24.09 -8.37
N ALA A 457 -8.00 24.09 -8.08
CA ALA A 457 -7.28 22.88 -7.67
C ALA A 457 -7.86 22.29 -6.38
N LEU A 458 -8.21 23.14 -5.41
CA LEU A 458 -8.85 22.72 -4.17
C LEU A 458 -10.24 22.12 -4.42
N ILE A 459 -11.10 22.80 -5.20
CA ILE A 459 -12.44 22.30 -5.53
C ILE A 459 -12.37 20.94 -6.24
N VAL A 460 -11.47 20.80 -7.21
CA VAL A 460 -11.27 19.53 -7.92
C VAL A 460 -10.82 18.44 -6.95
N SER A 461 -9.85 18.74 -6.08
CA SER A 461 -9.32 17.74 -5.14
C SER A 461 -10.38 17.30 -4.14
N VAL A 462 -11.13 18.24 -3.55
CA VAL A 462 -12.25 17.96 -2.65
C VAL A 462 -13.32 17.13 -3.35
N ALA A 463 -13.79 17.56 -4.53
CA ALA A 463 -14.83 16.84 -5.27
C ALA A 463 -14.39 15.42 -5.67
N THR A 464 -13.12 15.24 -6.02
CA THR A 464 -12.58 13.91 -6.37
C THR A 464 -12.55 13.00 -5.13
N PHE A 465 -12.10 13.51 -3.97
CA PHE A 465 -12.16 12.73 -2.72
C PHE A 465 -13.58 12.50 -2.22
N SER A 466 -14.54 13.39 -2.49
CA SER A 466 -15.95 13.14 -2.16
C SER A 466 -16.46 11.85 -2.80
N LEU A 467 -15.99 11.46 -3.99
CA LEU A 467 -16.34 10.17 -4.59
C LEU A 467 -15.87 8.99 -3.72
N VAL A 468 -14.70 9.10 -3.10
CA VAL A 468 -14.13 8.09 -2.21
C VAL A 468 -14.92 8.02 -0.90
N PHE A 469 -15.27 9.17 -0.32
CA PHE A 469 -16.13 9.22 0.87
C PHE A 469 -17.53 8.65 0.59
N ILE A 470 -18.09 8.87 -0.61
CA ILE A 470 -19.36 8.26 -1.03
C ILE A 470 -19.22 6.73 -1.15
N ALA A 471 -18.12 6.24 -1.74
CA ALA A 471 -17.85 4.80 -1.85
C ALA A 471 -17.80 4.14 -0.46
N ASP A 472 -17.06 4.72 0.47
CA ASP A 472 -16.93 4.19 1.83
C ASP A 472 -18.25 4.30 2.62
N TYR A 473 -18.94 5.43 2.54
CA TYR A 473 -20.16 5.65 3.30
C TYR A 473 -21.29 4.70 2.88
N LEU A 474 -21.55 4.60 1.57
CA LEU A 474 -22.68 3.82 1.04
C LEU A 474 -22.37 2.34 0.83
N PHE A 475 -21.13 2.01 0.45
CA PHE A 475 -20.77 0.67 -0.03
C PHE A 475 -19.70 -0.03 0.80
N LYS A 476 -19.01 0.68 1.70
CA LYS A 476 -17.87 0.16 2.48
C LYS A 476 -16.76 -0.37 1.57
N THR A 477 -16.51 0.35 0.49
CA THR A 477 -15.50 0.05 -0.54
C THR A 477 -14.67 1.29 -0.83
N ASP A 478 -13.59 1.13 -1.58
CA ASP A 478 -12.74 2.23 -2.02
C ASP A 478 -12.18 1.98 -3.43
N PHE A 479 -11.24 2.82 -3.88
CA PHE A 479 -10.61 2.67 -5.19
C PHE A 479 -9.16 2.24 -5.03
N ARG A 480 -8.85 1.03 -5.50
CA ARG A 480 -7.53 0.43 -5.32
C ARG A 480 -7.16 -0.57 -6.41
N MET A 481 -5.88 -0.89 -6.45
CA MET A 481 -5.30 -2.03 -7.15
C MET A 481 -3.98 -2.35 -6.47
N TRP A 482 -3.88 -3.51 -5.83
CA TRP A 482 -2.67 -3.94 -5.11
C TRP A 482 -2.14 -2.85 -4.14
N VAL A 483 -0.94 -2.30 -4.38
CA VAL A 483 -0.28 -1.30 -3.51
C VAL A 483 -0.75 0.15 -3.74
N ILE A 484 -1.66 0.40 -4.69
CA ILE A 484 -2.25 1.73 -4.90
C ILE A 484 -3.65 1.73 -4.33
N ALA A 485 -3.88 2.51 -3.29
CA ALA A 485 -5.18 2.65 -2.65
C ALA A 485 -5.55 4.12 -2.42
N VAL A 486 -6.80 4.45 -2.70
CA VAL A 486 -7.42 5.75 -2.42
C VAL A 486 -8.64 5.49 -1.54
N LYS A 487 -8.46 5.64 -0.23
CA LYS A 487 -9.47 5.36 0.79
C LYS A 487 -10.00 6.62 1.47
N SER A 488 -11.13 6.47 2.17
CA SER A 488 -11.63 7.50 3.09
C SER A 488 -10.72 7.61 4.31
N PHE A 489 -10.85 8.72 5.04
CA PHE A 489 -10.00 9.01 6.19
C PHE A 489 -10.70 9.94 7.17
N THR A 490 -10.19 9.94 8.40
CA THR A 490 -10.62 10.84 9.47
C THR A 490 -10.00 12.24 9.34
N PRO A 491 -10.63 13.29 9.92
CA PRO A 491 -10.20 14.68 9.73
C PRO A 491 -8.75 15.01 10.13
N ASP A 492 -8.15 14.25 11.05
CA ASP A 492 -6.74 14.39 11.44
C ASP A 492 -5.79 14.24 10.24
N LYS A 493 -6.13 13.38 9.27
CA LYS A 493 -5.30 13.16 8.08
C LYS A 493 -5.23 14.40 7.19
N ILE A 494 -6.20 15.33 7.26
CA ILE A 494 -6.12 16.63 6.58
C ILE A 494 -5.00 17.46 7.20
N VAL A 495 -4.98 17.57 8.54
CA VAL A 495 -3.96 18.34 9.26
C VAL A 495 -2.58 17.76 9.02
N ILE A 496 -2.44 16.43 9.10
CA ILE A 496 -1.19 15.73 8.81
C ILE A 496 -0.75 16.01 7.36
N SER A 497 -1.64 15.86 6.38
CA SER A 497 -1.32 16.10 4.97
C SER A 497 -0.84 17.54 4.72
N LEU A 498 -1.41 18.54 5.40
CA LEU A 498 -0.98 19.94 5.26
C LEU A 498 0.47 20.15 5.73
N LYS A 499 0.97 19.35 6.68
CA LYS A 499 2.39 19.42 7.10
C LYS A 499 3.33 18.99 5.97
N TYR A 500 2.96 17.95 5.22
CA TYR A 500 3.78 17.37 4.14
C TYR A 500 3.56 18.03 2.78
N LEU A 501 2.42 18.68 2.58
CA LEU A 501 2.05 19.29 1.31
C LEU A 501 3.10 20.23 0.69
N PRO A 502 3.85 21.07 1.44
CA PRO A 502 4.88 21.93 0.86
C PRO A 502 5.95 21.18 0.05
N PHE A 503 6.36 20.00 0.51
CA PHE A 503 7.36 19.15 -0.14
C PHE A 503 6.85 18.68 -1.52
N PHE A 504 5.60 18.23 -1.55
CA PHE A 504 4.94 17.74 -2.75
C PHE A 504 4.62 18.87 -3.73
N LEU A 505 4.20 20.04 -3.23
CA LEU A 505 3.99 21.23 -4.07
C LEU A 505 5.26 21.62 -4.81
N LEU A 506 6.42 21.64 -4.12
CA LEU A 506 7.70 21.97 -4.74
C LEU A 506 8.00 21.05 -5.92
N PHE A 507 7.83 19.74 -5.75
CA PHE A 507 8.04 18.77 -6.81
C PHE A 507 6.99 18.85 -7.92
N TYR A 508 5.71 18.68 -7.60
CA TYR A 508 4.67 18.52 -8.62
C TYR A 508 4.42 19.79 -9.43
N VAL A 509 4.63 20.97 -8.86
CA VAL A 509 4.61 22.23 -9.62
C VAL A 509 5.82 22.32 -10.54
N ALA A 510 7.04 22.09 -10.03
CA ALA A 510 8.26 22.12 -10.85
C ALA A 510 8.21 21.10 -12.00
N ASN A 511 7.79 19.87 -11.69
CA ASN A 511 7.60 18.78 -12.65
C ASN A 511 6.56 19.16 -13.71
N SER A 512 5.43 19.76 -13.31
CA SER A 512 4.42 20.22 -14.24
C SER A 512 4.95 21.31 -15.19
N VAL A 513 5.75 22.26 -14.70
CA VAL A 513 6.42 23.27 -15.55
C VAL A 513 7.43 22.61 -16.48
N ALA A 514 8.24 21.68 -15.98
CA ALA A 514 9.25 20.98 -16.78
C ALA A 514 8.60 20.20 -17.93
N VAL A 515 7.60 19.37 -17.62
CA VAL A 515 6.85 18.58 -18.60
C VAL A 515 6.18 19.48 -19.64
N ASN A 516 5.50 20.55 -19.19
CA ASN A 516 4.59 21.27 -20.05
C ASN A 516 5.18 22.49 -20.78
N CYS A 517 6.12 23.18 -20.16
CA CYS A 517 6.66 24.43 -20.69
C CYS A 517 8.04 24.23 -21.33
N PHE A 518 8.90 23.39 -20.74
CA PHE A 518 10.27 23.18 -21.25
C PHE A 518 10.38 21.97 -22.17
N ASN A 519 9.67 20.89 -21.86
CA ASN A 519 9.83 19.61 -22.55
C ASN A 519 8.67 19.27 -23.51
N TYR A 520 7.73 20.20 -23.71
CA TYR A 520 6.64 20.01 -24.67
C TYR A 520 7.09 20.29 -26.11
N VAL A 521 7.81 19.33 -26.66
CA VAL A 521 8.39 19.41 -28.01
C VAL A 521 7.82 18.30 -28.89
N THR A 522 7.90 18.50 -30.20
CA THR A 522 7.53 17.48 -31.18
C THR A 522 8.51 16.31 -31.10
N VAL A 523 8.01 15.12 -30.82
CA VAL A 523 8.77 13.86 -30.78
C VAL A 523 8.06 12.85 -31.66
N GLY A 524 8.77 12.30 -32.65
CA GLY A 524 8.19 11.32 -33.58
C GLY A 524 7.03 11.86 -34.42
N LYS A 525 6.16 10.97 -34.89
CA LYS A 525 5.07 11.29 -35.84
C LYS A 525 3.73 11.65 -35.18
N LYS A 526 3.55 11.32 -33.89
CA LYS A 526 2.26 11.48 -33.18
C LYS A 526 2.46 12.29 -31.91
N GLU A 527 1.53 13.20 -31.64
CA GLU A 527 1.59 14.10 -30.47
C GLU A 527 1.74 13.36 -29.14
N TRP A 528 1.12 12.18 -28.99
CA TRP A 528 1.17 11.40 -27.76
C TRP A 528 2.56 10.83 -27.44
N MET A 529 3.47 10.75 -28.43
CA MET A 529 4.80 10.19 -28.23
C MET A 529 5.64 11.02 -27.27
N ASN A 530 5.51 12.36 -27.30
CA ASN A 530 6.19 13.23 -26.33
C ASN A 530 5.71 12.94 -24.90
N ILE A 531 4.40 12.89 -24.67
CA ILE A 531 3.91 12.66 -23.30
C ILE A 531 4.20 11.24 -22.81
N ALA A 532 4.21 10.22 -23.69
CA ALA A 532 4.65 8.87 -23.32
C ALA A 532 6.13 8.86 -22.90
N LEU A 533 7.00 9.53 -23.65
CA LEU A 533 8.41 9.68 -23.31
C LEU A 533 8.60 10.37 -21.95
N LEU A 534 7.92 11.50 -21.72
CA LEU A 534 8.04 12.24 -20.47
C LEU A 534 7.42 11.50 -19.28
N ALA A 535 6.31 10.78 -19.50
CA ALA A 535 5.72 9.92 -18.48
C ALA A 535 6.69 8.80 -18.07
N MET A 536 7.37 8.19 -19.05
CA MET A 536 8.43 7.20 -18.79
C MET A 536 9.58 7.83 -18.00
N PHE A 537 10.15 8.96 -18.45
CA PHE A 537 11.25 9.63 -17.75
C PHE A 537 10.89 10.11 -16.34
N ASN A 538 9.63 10.43 -16.08
CA ASN A 538 9.17 10.78 -14.74
C ASN A 538 9.20 9.58 -13.78
N GLY A 539 9.04 8.35 -14.26
CA GLY A 539 9.08 7.13 -13.44
C GLY A 539 10.33 6.26 -13.62
N ILE A 540 11.26 6.64 -14.51
CA ILE A 540 12.33 5.74 -14.98
C ILE A 540 13.30 5.35 -13.87
N SER A 541 13.62 6.25 -12.94
CA SER A 541 14.48 5.94 -11.80
C SER A 541 13.88 4.82 -10.94
N SER A 542 12.60 4.95 -10.59
CA SER A 542 11.84 3.94 -9.85
C SER A 542 11.78 2.60 -10.60
N MET A 543 11.49 2.64 -11.91
CA MET A 543 11.40 1.45 -12.75
C MET A 543 12.73 0.71 -12.86
N VAL A 544 13.85 1.43 -13.02
CA VAL A 544 15.19 0.83 -13.10
C VAL A 544 15.61 0.21 -11.78
N ILE A 545 15.39 0.89 -10.65
CA ILE A 545 15.70 0.34 -9.31
C ILE A 545 14.91 -0.95 -9.07
N LEU A 546 13.59 -0.94 -9.34
CA LEU A 546 12.74 -2.13 -9.24
C LEU A 546 13.23 -3.26 -10.16
N ALA A 547 13.57 -2.95 -11.42
CA ALA A 547 14.05 -3.95 -12.36
C ALA A 547 15.35 -4.61 -11.89
N VAL A 548 16.31 -3.83 -11.38
CA VAL A 548 17.58 -4.34 -10.84
C VAL A 548 17.33 -5.22 -9.61
N GLN A 549 16.60 -4.68 -8.62
CA GLN A 549 16.29 -5.36 -7.37
C GLN A 549 15.63 -6.73 -7.63
N TYR A 550 14.53 -6.74 -8.37
CA TYR A 550 13.72 -7.95 -8.52
C TYR A 550 14.29 -8.92 -9.55
N THR A 551 15.03 -8.46 -10.57
CA THR A 551 15.77 -9.38 -11.44
C THR A 551 16.84 -10.13 -10.64
N SER A 552 17.61 -9.42 -9.81
CA SER A 552 18.55 -10.07 -8.89
C SER A 552 17.81 -11.04 -7.97
N PHE A 553 16.74 -10.59 -7.32
CA PHE A 553 16.06 -11.40 -6.33
C PHE A 553 15.50 -12.70 -6.92
N PHE A 554 14.86 -12.63 -8.10
CA PHE A 554 14.35 -13.81 -8.79
C PHE A 554 15.45 -14.77 -9.24
N THR A 555 16.60 -14.25 -9.67
CA THR A 555 17.73 -15.07 -10.18
C THR A 555 18.57 -15.69 -9.07
N THR A 556 18.96 -14.91 -8.06
CA THR A 556 19.90 -15.34 -7.00
C THR A 556 19.20 -15.82 -5.74
N GLY A 557 17.97 -15.38 -5.49
CA GLY A 557 17.29 -15.57 -4.19
C GLY A 557 17.67 -14.51 -3.17
N GLU A 558 18.45 -13.51 -3.55
CA GLU A 558 18.90 -12.43 -2.67
C GLU A 558 18.57 -11.05 -3.25
N VAL A 559 18.20 -10.13 -2.37
CA VAL A 559 17.96 -8.72 -2.74
C VAL A 559 19.25 -8.08 -3.26
N PHE A 560 19.14 -7.16 -4.24
CA PHE A 560 20.33 -6.52 -4.81
C PHE A 560 20.87 -5.42 -3.88
N PHE A 561 19.96 -4.58 -3.36
CA PHE A 561 20.32 -3.48 -2.49
C PHE A 561 20.27 -3.93 -1.03
N THR A 562 21.42 -4.32 -0.48
CA THR A 562 21.54 -4.83 0.90
C THR A 562 21.92 -3.75 1.91
N SER A 563 22.32 -2.56 1.46
CA SER A 563 22.81 -1.46 2.30
C SER A 563 21.74 -0.51 2.81
N ILE A 564 20.49 -0.67 2.36
CA ILE A 564 19.33 0.10 2.80
C ILE A 564 18.18 -0.84 3.20
N SER A 565 17.16 -0.31 3.87
CA SER A 565 15.99 -1.11 4.23
C SER A 565 15.20 -1.54 2.99
N ASN A 566 14.89 -2.83 2.89
CA ASN A 566 14.16 -3.40 1.74
C ASN A 566 12.74 -2.83 1.54
N ILE A 567 12.21 -2.09 2.52
CA ILE A 567 10.91 -1.41 2.40
C ILE A 567 10.96 -0.27 1.37
N VAL A 568 12.14 0.32 1.17
CA VAL A 568 12.35 1.46 0.29
C VAL A 568 12.06 1.06 -1.15
N GLU A 569 12.47 -0.12 -1.59
CA GLU A 569 12.16 -0.64 -2.92
C GLU A 569 10.67 -0.93 -3.09
N ILE A 570 9.99 -1.45 -2.06
CA ILE A 570 8.55 -1.74 -2.12
C ILE A 570 7.74 -0.44 -2.34
N TRP A 571 8.14 0.66 -1.71
CA TRP A 571 7.49 1.97 -1.92
C TRP A 571 7.62 2.50 -3.36
N LEU A 572 8.54 1.96 -4.17
CA LEU A 572 8.66 2.35 -5.57
C LEU A 572 7.57 1.75 -6.47
N PHE A 573 6.90 0.65 -6.09
CA PHE A 573 5.82 0.06 -6.88
C PHE A 573 4.69 1.06 -7.19
N PRO A 574 4.06 1.72 -6.19
CA PRO A 574 3.04 2.73 -6.49
C PRO A 574 3.63 3.95 -7.20
N ILE A 575 4.85 4.38 -6.85
CA ILE A 575 5.52 5.56 -7.43
C ILE A 575 5.78 5.37 -8.93
N ALA A 576 6.17 4.17 -9.36
CA ALA A 576 6.40 3.82 -10.76
C ALA A 576 5.15 3.97 -11.64
N ILE A 577 3.95 4.04 -11.03
CA ILE A 577 2.68 4.27 -11.72
C ILE A 577 2.21 5.72 -11.53
N ILE A 578 2.31 6.25 -10.30
CA ILE A 578 1.85 7.60 -9.94
C ILE A 578 2.61 8.67 -10.74
N LEU A 579 3.94 8.59 -10.86
CA LEU A 579 4.73 9.62 -11.53
C LEU A 579 4.44 9.73 -13.04
N PRO A 580 4.38 8.63 -13.81
CA PRO A 580 3.89 8.67 -15.19
C PRO A 580 2.45 9.20 -15.30
N GLY A 581 1.54 8.74 -14.42
CA GLY A 581 0.15 9.17 -14.39
C GLY A 581 0.01 10.68 -14.17
N ALA A 582 0.76 11.23 -13.21
CA ALA A 582 0.80 12.65 -12.91
C ALA A 582 1.24 13.50 -14.11
N ALA A 583 2.22 13.03 -14.90
CA ALA A 583 2.64 13.69 -16.14
C ALA A 583 1.50 13.75 -17.16
N ILE A 584 0.80 12.62 -17.37
CA ILE A 584 -0.29 12.50 -18.34
C ILE A 584 -1.47 13.41 -17.97
N ILE A 585 -1.89 13.39 -16.70
CA ILE A 585 -2.96 14.27 -16.19
C ILE A 585 -2.53 15.73 -16.35
N SER A 586 -1.28 16.03 -16.00
CA SER A 586 -0.74 17.37 -16.10
C SER A 586 -0.80 17.92 -17.51
N ARG A 587 -0.36 17.15 -18.50
CA ARG A 587 -0.47 17.51 -19.92
C ARG A 587 -1.91 17.77 -20.37
N LYS A 588 -2.85 16.89 -19.98
CA LYS A 588 -4.27 17.01 -20.37
C LYS A 588 -4.91 18.31 -19.87
N ILE A 589 -4.53 18.76 -18.68
CA ILE A 589 -5.03 20.01 -18.10
C ILE A 589 -4.30 21.20 -18.73
N TYR A 590 -2.96 21.18 -18.77
CA TYR A 590 -2.15 22.28 -19.31
C TYR A 590 -2.54 22.65 -20.74
N ARG A 591 -2.83 21.64 -21.59
CA ARG A 591 -3.21 21.88 -22.99
C ARG A 591 -4.38 22.83 -23.17
N VAL A 592 -5.31 22.90 -22.22
CA VAL A 592 -6.49 23.77 -22.33
C VAL A 592 -6.41 25.02 -21.45
N THR A 593 -5.39 25.13 -20.60
CA THR A 593 -5.23 26.26 -19.67
C THR A 593 -4.01 27.14 -19.93
N LEU A 594 -2.96 26.61 -20.59
CA LEU A 594 -1.63 27.23 -20.60
C LEU A 594 -1.20 27.65 -19.18
N ASN A 595 -1.55 26.85 -18.17
CA ASN A 595 -1.25 27.13 -16.78
C ASN A 595 -0.66 25.85 -16.16
N PRO A 596 0.67 25.79 -15.96
CA PRO A 596 1.33 24.60 -15.44
C PRO A 596 1.09 24.43 -13.92
N TYR A 597 0.72 25.49 -13.20
CA TYR A 597 0.47 25.45 -11.77
C TYR A 597 -0.80 24.66 -11.44
N LEU A 598 -1.86 24.81 -12.24
CA LEU A 598 -3.14 24.12 -11.98
C LEU A 598 -2.98 22.60 -11.83
N PRO A 599 -2.44 21.86 -12.83
CA PRO A 599 -2.22 20.42 -12.66
C PRO A 599 -1.16 20.08 -11.62
N GLY A 600 -0.13 20.92 -11.45
CA GLY A 600 0.90 20.68 -10.43
C GLY A 600 0.33 20.70 -9.01
N ILE A 601 -0.53 21.68 -8.70
CA ILE A 601 -1.19 21.82 -7.40
C ILE A 601 -2.22 20.70 -7.19
N ILE A 602 -3.00 20.33 -8.22
CA ILE A 602 -3.93 19.19 -8.15
C ILE A 602 -3.19 17.90 -7.82
N ASN A 603 -2.10 17.60 -8.54
CA ASN A 603 -1.29 16.40 -8.29
C ASN A 603 -0.70 16.43 -6.87
N ALA A 604 -0.18 17.57 -6.41
CA ALA A 604 0.33 17.70 -5.04
C ALA A 604 -0.75 17.40 -3.99
N PHE A 605 -1.94 18.01 -4.10
CA PHE A 605 -3.03 17.79 -3.14
C PHE A 605 -3.46 16.33 -3.10
N ILE A 606 -3.72 15.74 -4.27
CA ILE A 606 -4.21 14.36 -4.36
C ILE A 606 -3.17 13.37 -3.84
N ILE A 607 -1.91 13.52 -4.27
CA ILE A 607 -0.87 12.52 -3.97
C ILE A 607 -0.40 12.64 -2.53
N THR A 608 -0.31 13.85 -1.95
CA THR A 608 -0.04 13.99 -0.50
C THR A 608 -1.12 13.31 0.34
N LEU A 609 -2.40 13.51 0.00
CA LEU A 609 -3.50 12.84 0.72
C LEU A 609 -3.42 11.32 0.58
N ILE A 610 -3.16 10.79 -0.61
CA ILE A 610 -2.96 9.35 -0.82
C ILE A 610 -1.79 8.82 0.03
N SER A 611 -0.65 9.53 0.05
CA SER A 611 0.52 9.13 0.84
C SER A 611 0.25 9.15 2.34
N CYS A 612 -0.39 10.19 2.87
CA CYS A 612 -0.62 10.35 4.31
C CYS A 612 -1.72 9.43 4.86
N THR A 613 -2.60 8.90 4.02
CA THR A 613 -3.76 8.08 4.44
C THR A 613 -3.51 6.58 4.35
N ASN A 614 -2.45 6.17 3.64
CA ASN A 614 -2.02 4.78 3.46
C ASN A 614 -0.64 4.57 4.11
N THR A 615 -0.45 5.03 5.33
CA THR A 615 0.85 4.93 6.01
C THR A 615 0.69 4.85 7.53
N LEU A 616 1.81 4.76 8.23
CA LEU A 616 1.91 4.80 9.67
C LEU A 616 2.05 6.25 10.17
N THR A 617 1.20 6.62 11.12
CA THR A 617 1.36 7.78 12.00
C THR A 617 1.79 7.34 13.40
N GLN A 618 2.87 7.92 13.90
CA GLN A 618 3.33 7.75 15.29
C GLN A 618 3.27 9.07 16.05
N LEU A 619 3.16 9.00 17.38
CA LEU A 619 3.22 10.16 18.26
C LEU A 619 4.65 10.64 18.50
#